data_AF-A0AAU6EA63-F1
#
_entry.id   AF-A0AAU6EA63-F1
#
_cell.length_a   1.000
_cell.length_b   1.000
_cell.length_c   1.000
_cell.angle_alpha   90.00
_cell.angle_beta   90.00
_cell.angle_gamma   90.00
#
_symmetry.space_group_name_H-M   'P 1'
#
loop_
_entity.id
_entity.type
_entity.pdbx_description
1 polymer ?
#
loop_
_entity_poly.entity_id
_entity_poly.type
_entity_poly.pdbx_seq_one_letter_code
_entity_poly.pdbx_strand_id
1 'polypeptide(L)'
;MNSRAKRLVLPLGGALAAAAMIGASLPATAQASTADPDVKSSALTPSGNAKAIAGYWTASKLKSATTYLADSTVSARLTKTGAARAAADGKPGVVAPTGEEDKSAGKSRNVNLPITVGKVFFVDDKGQERWCSGSSVQSKYRNLVATAAHCVYDTDANKPFGNFVFIPGYYQGKAPWGIYVGAKVNTHDDFTVYEDYDYDYAFVNVYNGIKQQPEKEVDYKTFKAHVDKGGVGREAATTVDFETYDKWTQKGGLGKVENVSSEDEVGPQYKDALAVAAETDKWTWEKVTGEVYGLKNDKVTLKGNELPQANWPKAGSKVETRVENVTKTEYDAYKGLGYRKIDAQGNYTITYYFVVKYIKKTASVKYVIFRHYISTVADAGRLGDNVGGQGFSWNQKLGKKVFTFGYPTSAHLDGNKPYSGHTQKWCYGTTGAAPVVSAYKAEEHQAIKCAFTPGASGGPFLLQYKNSKRTGYLNGVVSLTIDSDDNKRYDRVTTPYFNGDTYGIYKHAANLWTGKLPA
;
A
#
# COMPACT_ATOMS: atom_id res chain seq x y z
N MET A 1 -26.42 -60.39 -89.69
CA MET A 1 -25.79 -61.54 -89.01
C MET A 1 -25.82 -61.29 -87.50
N ASN A 2 -26.67 -62.06 -86.82
CA ASN A 2 -26.74 -62.40 -85.38
C ASN A 2 -25.76 -61.71 -84.43
N SER A 3 -26.22 -60.83 -83.54
CA SER A 3 -26.80 -61.13 -82.21
C SER A 3 -25.74 -61.26 -81.10
N ARG A 4 -25.77 -60.34 -80.12
CA ARG A 4 -26.35 -60.60 -78.79
C ARG A 4 -26.37 -59.33 -77.92
N ALA A 5 -27.53 -59.14 -77.31
CA ALA A 5 -27.87 -58.08 -76.37
C ALA A 5 -27.37 -58.39 -74.94
N LYS A 6 -27.14 -57.37 -74.11
CA LYS A 6 -28.10 -56.94 -73.07
C LYS A 6 -27.56 -55.80 -72.18
N ARG A 7 -28.53 -54.92 -71.91
CA ARG A 7 -28.67 -53.74 -71.04
C ARG A 7 -28.08 -53.77 -69.62
N LEU A 8 -27.75 -52.53 -69.19
CA LEU A 8 -27.85 -51.88 -67.88
C LEU A 8 -27.07 -52.47 -66.69
N VAL A 9 -26.29 -51.64 -65.98
CA VAL A 9 -26.74 -50.80 -64.85
C VAL A 9 -25.64 -49.75 -64.55
N LEU A 10 -26.03 -48.48 -64.42
CA LEU A 10 -25.24 -47.40 -63.82
C LEU A 10 -25.31 -47.53 -62.29
N PRO A 11 -24.24 -47.15 -61.57
CA PRO A 11 -24.39 -45.94 -60.77
C PRO A 11 -23.20 -44.98 -60.83
N LEU A 12 -23.55 -43.71 -60.68
CA LEU A 12 -22.69 -42.57 -60.42
C LEU A 12 -21.83 -42.75 -59.16
N GLY A 13 -20.61 -42.22 -59.19
CA GLY A 13 -19.85 -41.93 -57.97
C GLY A 13 -18.36 -41.66 -58.17
N GLY A 14 -17.99 -40.41 -58.47
CA GLY A 14 -16.80 -39.72 -57.95
C GLY A 14 -15.40 -40.15 -58.38
N ALA A 15 -14.67 -39.24 -59.05
CA ALA A 15 -13.30 -38.82 -58.68
C ALA A 15 -12.78 -37.78 -59.70
N LEU A 16 -12.36 -36.61 -59.20
CA LEU A 16 -11.59 -35.59 -59.92
C LEU A 16 -10.10 -35.91 -59.83
N ALA A 17 -9.39 -35.83 -60.95
CA ALA A 17 -7.92 -35.80 -60.98
C ALA A 17 -7.41 -34.73 -61.96
N ALA A 18 -6.69 -33.77 -61.38
CA ALA A 18 -5.53 -33.00 -61.83
C ALA A 18 -5.40 -32.53 -63.30
N ALA A 19 -5.21 -31.21 -63.45
CA ALA A 19 -4.35 -30.64 -64.50
C ALA A 19 -3.42 -29.59 -63.86
N ALA A 20 -2.12 -29.79 -64.07
CA ALA A 20 -1.02 -28.96 -63.59
C ALA A 20 -0.79 -27.75 -64.50
N MET A 21 -0.38 -26.61 -63.91
CA MET A 21 0.26 -25.51 -64.64
C MET A 21 1.47 -25.02 -63.87
N ILE A 22 2.60 -25.00 -64.57
CA ILE A 22 3.92 -24.56 -64.10
C ILE A 22 4.01 -23.03 -64.23
N GLY A 23 4.42 -22.35 -63.16
CA GLY A 23 4.73 -20.92 -63.12
C GLY A 23 5.88 -20.65 -62.15
N ALA A 24 6.85 -19.83 -62.58
CA ALA A 24 8.16 -19.61 -61.97
C ALA A 24 8.14 -19.27 -60.46
N SER A 25 8.99 -19.95 -59.68
CA SER A 25 9.23 -19.64 -58.27
C SER A 25 10.20 -18.47 -58.13
N LEU A 26 9.66 -17.26 -57.96
CA LEU A 26 10.33 -16.24 -57.15
C LEU A 26 10.50 -16.84 -55.74
N PRO A 27 11.68 -16.77 -55.10
CA PRO A 27 11.77 -17.09 -53.68
C PRO A 27 11.03 -15.99 -52.93
N ALA A 28 9.74 -16.17 -52.72
CA ALA A 28 9.02 -15.48 -51.68
C ALA A 28 9.74 -15.89 -50.39
N THR A 29 10.48 -14.95 -49.79
CA THR A 29 10.80 -15.05 -48.38
C THR A 29 9.46 -15.19 -47.67
N ALA A 30 9.13 -16.39 -47.23
CA ALA A 30 8.02 -16.62 -46.33
C ALA A 30 8.30 -15.77 -45.09
N GLN A 31 7.75 -14.56 -45.04
CA GLN A 31 7.45 -13.92 -43.78
C GLN A 31 6.47 -14.86 -43.12
N ALA A 32 6.96 -15.62 -42.14
CA ALA A 32 6.13 -16.36 -41.22
C ALA A 32 5.00 -15.41 -40.80
N SER A 33 3.77 -15.78 -41.13
CA SER A 33 2.58 -15.12 -40.63
C SER A 33 2.69 -15.11 -39.11
N THR A 34 2.82 -13.91 -38.56
CA THR A 34 2.74 -13.65 -37.14
C THR A 34 1.39 -14.19 -36.66
N ALA A 35 1.40 -15.32 -35.94
CA ALA A 35 0.35 -15.51 -34.95
C ALA A 35 0.32 -14.22 -34.11
N ASP A 36 -0.87 -13.68 -33.84
CA ASP A 36 -0.95 -12.63 -32.84
C ASP A 36 -0.26 -13.16 -31.58
N PRO A 37 0.65 -12.39 -30.96
CA PRO A 37 1.25 -12.84 -29.71
C PRO A 37 0.13 -13.18 -28.74
N ASP A 38 0.30 -14.22 -27.92
CA ASP A 38 -0.66 -14.71 -26.91
C ASP A 38 -0.84 -13.68 -25.78
N VAL A 39 -1.31 -12.49 -26.14
CA VAL A 39 -1.44 -11.30 -25.31
C VAL A 39 -2.81 -11.31 -24.66
N LYS A 40 -2.82 -11.37 -23.34
CA LYS A 40 -3.97 -10.96 -22.55
C LYS A 40 -3.92 -9.46 -22.26
N SER A 41 -4.81 -8.69 -22.89
CA SER A 41 -4.99 -7.26 -22.60
C SER A 41 -6.20 -7.02 -21.69
N SER A 42 -5.99 -6.43 -20.51
CA SER A 42 -7.06 -6.10 -19.55
C SER A 42 -7.03 -4.63 -19.18
N ALA A 43 -8.19 -3.97 -19.18
CA ALA A 43 -8.32 -2.59 -18.71
C ALA A 43 -8.13 -2.53 -17.19
N LEU A 44 -7.32 -1.56 -16.71
CA LEU A 44 -7.10 -1.32 -15.28
C LEU A 44 -8.00 -0.21 -14.76
N THR A 45 -7.98 0.94 -15.41
CA THR A 45 -8.69 2.13 -14.93
C THR A 45 -9.03 3.05 -16.10
N PRO A 46 -10.29 3.51 -16.24
CA PRO A 46 -10.65 4.57 -17.18
C PRO A 46 -10.02 5.92 -16.82
N SER A 47 -9.68 6.75 -17.81
CA SER A 47 -8.97 8.03 -17.57
C SER A 47 -9.68 8.97 -16.60
N GLY A 48 -11.02 8.93 -16.54
CA GLY A 48 -11.85 9.68 -15.59
C GLY A 48 -11.55 9.41 -14.11
N ASN A 49 -11.08 8.20 -13.79
CA ASN A 49 -10.84 7.78 -12.41
C ASN A 49 -9.36 7.92 -11.99
N ALA A 50 -8.45 8.25 -12.92
CA ALA A 50 -7.02 8.28 -12.63
C ALA A 50 -6.66 9.29 -11.53
N LYS A 51 -7.26 10.49 -11.52
CA LYS A 51 -7.03 11.49 -10.46
C LYS A 51 -7.46 10.97 -9.08
N ALA A 52 -8.60 10.28 -9.00
CA ALA A 52 -9.09 9.70 -7.75
C ALA A 52 -8.15 8.59 -7.23
N ILE A 53 -7.67 7.71 -8.11
CA ILE A 53 -6.70 6.65 -7.73
C ILE A 53 -5.36 7.24 -7.29
N ALA A 54 -4.85 8.27 -7.97
CA ALA A 54 -3.64 8.96 -7.52
C ALA A 54 -3.83 9.68 -6.18
N GLY A 55 -5.05 10.18 -5.89
CA GLY A 55 -5.41 10.73 -4.59
C GLY A 55 -5.56 9.68 -3.50
N TYR A 56 -6.05 8.48 -3.84
CA TYR A 56 -6.14 7.34 -2.91
C TYR A 56 -4.76 6.98 -2.35
N TRP A 57 -3.70 7.01 -3.16
CA TRP A 57 -2.33 6.72 -2.72
C TRP A 57 -1.67 7.91 -2.01
N THR A 58 -2.10 8.16 -0.77
CA THR A 58 -1.47 9.16 0.11
C THR A 58 -0.07 8.71 0.55
N ALA A 59 0.78 9.65 0.96
CA ALA A 59 2.11 9.33 1.50
C ALA A 59 2.06 8.37 2.70
N SER A 60 0.97 8.38 3.49
CA SER A 60 0.75 7.45 4.60
C SER A 60 0.45 6.04 4.09
N LYS A 61 -0.51 5.89 3.16
CA LYS A 61 -0.84 4.60 2.54
C LYS A 61 0.36 3.98 1.82
N LEU A 62 1.09 4.80 1.07
CA LEU A 62 2.32 4.37 0.40
C LEU A 62 3.43 3.88 1.37
N LYS A 63 3.43 4.33 2.62
CA LYS A 63 4.38 3.86 3.66
C LYS A 63 3.88 2.62 4.38
N SER A 64 2.56 2.50 4.61
CA SER A 64 1.95 1.36 5.29
C SER A 64 1.71 0.15 4.39
N ALA A 65 1.67 0.35 3.06
CA ALA A 65 1.51 -0.73 2.11
C ALA A 65 2.58 -1.81 2.32
N THR A 66 2.16 -3.07 2.17
CA THR A 66 2.99 -4.24 2.43
C THR A 66 3.48 -4.87 1.13
N THR A 67 4.60 -5.59 1.18
CA THR A 67 5.06 -6.31 -0.02
C THR A 67 4.07 -7.41 -0.39
N TYR A 68 3.86 -7.60 -1.69
CA TYR A 68 3.21 -8.81 -2.19
C TYR A 68 4.24 -9.95 -2.21
N LEU A 69 3.86 -11.12 -1.70
CA LEU A 69 4.79 -12.22 -1.35
C LEU A 69 4.26 -13.60 -1.74
N ALA A 70 3.23 -13.68 -2.59
CA ALA A 70 2.54 -14.92 -2.92
C ALA A 70 3.46 -16.01 -3.51
N ASP A 71 4.58 -15.58 -4.10
CA ASP A 71 5.58 -16.39 -4.81
C ASP A 71 6.85 -16.71 -3.97
N SER A 72 6.90 -16.26 -2.71
CA SER A 72 8.17 -16.09 -1.98
C SER A 72 8.55 -17.20 -0.99
N THR A 73 7.72 -18.24 -0.85
CA THR A 73 7.89 -19.30 0.15
C THR A 73 8.67 -20.52 -0.34
N VAL A 74 9.18 -20.49 -1.58
CA VAL A 74 9.80 -21.65 -2.23
C VAL A 74 11.31 -21.72 -2.06
N SER A 75 11.79 -22.92 -1.72
CA SER A 75 13.21 -23.33 -1.82
C SER A 75 13.35 -24.34 -2.96
N ALA A 76 14.40 -24.23 -3.76
CA ALA A 76 14.61 -25.11 -4.91
C ALA A 76 16.11 -25.31 -5.18
N ARG A 77 16.58 -26.56 -5.15
CA ARG A 77 18.00 -26.89 -5.35
C ARG A 77 18.41 -26.78 -6.82
N LEU A 78 19.63 -26.29 -7.06
CA LEU A 78 20.23 -26.30 -8.39
C LEU A 78 20.52 -27.75 -8.82
N THR A 79 19.86 -28.24 -9.87
CA THR A 79 20.13 -29.55 -10.48
C THR A 79 20.78 -29.37 -11.86
N LYS A 80 21.56 -30.36 -12.32
CA LYS A 80 22.18 -30.34 -13.67
C LYS A 80 21.13 -30.35 -14.79
N THR A 81 19.90 -30.81 -14.52
CA THR A 81 18.80 -30.92 -15.48
C THR A 81 18.02 -29.62 -15.68
N GLY A 82 18.02 -28.69 -14.71
CA GLY A 82 17.38 -27.38 -14.87
C GLY A 82 18.12 -26.45 -15.83
N ALA A 83 19.35 -26.79 -16.22
CA ALA A 83 20.20 -25.94 -17.04
C ALA A 83 19.74 -25.70 -18.49
N ALA A 84 18.67 -26.40 -18.93
CA ALA A 84 18.50 -26.77 -20.33
C ALA A 84 17.25 -26.24 -21.05
N ARG A 85 16.40 -25.40 -20.44
CA ARG A 85 15.09 -25.07 -21.04
C ARG A 85 14.84 -23.61 -21.43
N ALA A 86 15.62 -22.63 -20.96
CA ALA A 86 15.50 -21.25 -21.41
C ALA A 86 15.85 -21.12 -22.90
N ALA A 87 14.86 -21.17 -23.78
CA ALA A 87 15.07 -21.33 -25.22
C ALA A 87 14.77 -20.04 -25.98
N ALA A 88 15.76 -19.58 -26.74
CA ALA A 88 15.51 -18.56 -27.76
C ALA A 88 14.72 -19.18 -28.92
N ASP A 89 13.63 -18.55 -29.31
CA ASP A 89 12.80 -18.93 -30.46
C ASP A 89 13.23 -18.23 -31.77
N GLY A 90 14.27 -17.39 -31.70
CA GLY A 90 14.70 -16.55 -32.80
C GLY A 90 16.03 -15.85 -32.57
N LYS A 91 16.34 -14.89 -33.43
CA LYS A 91 17.59 -14.12 -33.33
C LYS A 91 17.53 -13.17 -32.13
N PRO A 92 18.66 -12.97 -31.40
CA PRO A 92 18.75 -11.95 -30.36
C PRO A 92 18.44 -10.56 -30.92
N GLY A 93 17.64 -9.79 -30.20
CA GLY A 93 17.27 -8.42 -30.60
C GLY A 93 17.28 -7.43 -29.45
N VAL A 94 17.33 -6.14 -29.81
CA VAL A 94 17.33 -5.01 -28.85
C VAL A 94 16.53 -3.82 -29.39
N VAL A 95 15.91 -3.07 -28.47
CA VAL A 95 15.36 -1.73 -28.67
C VAL A 95 16.12 -0.78 -27.75
N ALA A 96 16.62 0.33 -28.30
CA ALA A 96 17.45 1.28 -27.56
C ALA A 96 16.68 1.94 -26.40
N PRO A 97 17.35 2.22 -25.25
CA PRO A 97 16.80 3.04 -24.18
C PRO A 97 16.55 4.48 -24.64
N THR A 98 15.79 5.24 -23.86
CA THR A 98 15.42 6.63 -24.17
C THR A 98 15.50 7.56 -22.97
N GLY A 99 15.66 8.86 -23.21
CA GLY A 99 15.56 9.90 -22.18
C GLY A 99 16.87 10.33 -21.52
N GLU A 100 18.03 9.83 -21.97
CA GLU A 100 19.37 10.29 -21.50
C GLU A 100 20.40 10.38 -22.66
N GLU A 101 19.94 10.85 -23.81
CA GLU A 101 20.78 11.00 -25.01
C GLU A 101 21.91 12.04 -24.81
N ASP A 102 21.65 13.09 -24.01
CA ASP A 102 22.55 14.26 -23.85
C ASP A 102 23.38 14.34 -22.54
N LYS A 103 23.30 13.34 -21.65
CA LYS A 103 24.08 13.38 -20.40
C LYS A 103 25.50 12.84 -20.62
N SER A 104 26.50 13.71 -20.41
CA SER A 104 27.92 13.36 -20.46
C SER A 104 28.26 12.29 -19.42
N ALA A 105 29.10 11.32 -19.83
CA ALA A 105 29.46 10.20 -19.00
C ALA A 105 30.45 10.62 -17.89
N GLY A 106 29.92 10.93 -16.71
CA GLY A 106 30.75 11.01 -15.50
C GLY A 106 31.38 9.65 -15.16
N LYS A 107 32.68 9.62 -14.85
CA LYS A 107 33.38 8.42 -14.36
C LYS A 107 33.04 8.18 -12.88
N SER A 108 31.78 7.84 -12.56
CA SER A 108 31.44 7.38 -11.21
C SER A 108 31.92 5.93 -11.01
N ARG A 109 32.60 5.67 -9.89
CA ARG A 109 32.93 4.31 -9.44
C ARG A 109 31.78 3.64 -8.66
N ASN A 110 30.78 4.42 -8.24
CA ASN A 110 29.60 3.92 -7.52
C ASN A 110 28.46 3.62 -8.48
N VAL A 111 27.71 2.55 -8.20
CA VAL A 111 26.49 2.20 -8.95
C VAL A 111 25.46 3.31 -8.75
N ASN A 112 25.10 3.97 -9.84
CA ASN A 112 24.04 4.97 -9.82
C ASN A 112 22.70 4.26 -10.00
N LEU A 113 21.77 4.46 -9.07
CA LEU A 113 20.45 3.84 -9.15
C LEU A 113 19.62 4.47 -10.28
N PRO A 114 18.95 3.65 -11.12
CA PRO A 114 18.12 4.15 -12.20
C PRO A 114 16.83 4.79 -11.69
N ILE A 115 16.58 6.03 -12.13
CA ILE A 115 15.33 6.76 -11.81
C ILE A 115 14.12 6.18 -12.55
N THR A 116 14.34 5.38 -13.60
CA THR A 116 13.28 4.61 -14.27
C THR A 116 12.73 3.50 -13.39
N VAL A 117 13.44 3.09 -12.33
CA VAL A 117 13.00 2.03 -11.42
C VAL A 117 12.24 2.66 -10.26
N GLY A 118 11.17 1.98 -9.84
CA GLY A 118 10.32 2.43 -8.76
C GLY A 118 9.53 1.30 -8.16
N LYS A 119 8.53 1.67 -7.36
CA LYS A 119 7.54 0.72 -6.84
C LYS A 119 6.28 0.78 -7.67
N VAL A 120 5.66 -0.38 -7.85
CA VAL A 120 4.25 -0.48 -8.23
C VAL A 120 3.44 -0.72 -6.97
N PHE A 121 2.30 -0.05 -6.84
CA PHE A 121 1.36 -0.21 -5.74
C PHE A 121 0.00 -0.60 -6.30
N PHE A 122 -0.71 -1.46 -5.58
CA PHE A 122 -2.02 -1.94 -5.98
C PHE A 122 -2.81 -2.41 -4.75
N VAL A 123 -4.09 -2.67 -4.94
CA VAL A 123 -4.97 -3.26 -3.94
C VAL A 123 -5.33 -4.68 -4.40
N ASP A 124 -5.00 -5.67 -3.56
CA ASP A 124 -5.33 -7.07 -3.84
C ASP A 124 -6.83 -7.36 -3.68
N ASP A 125 -7.25 -8.58 -4.03
CA ASP A 125 -8.64 -9.04 -3.92
C ASP A 125 -9.20 -8.98 -2.48
N LYS A 126 -8.31 -9.08 -1.48
CA LYS A 126 -8.59 -8.96 -0.05
C LYS A 126 -8.66 -7.50 0.42
N GLY A 127 -8.53 -6.53 -0.49
CA GLY A 127 -8.59 -5.10 -0.16
C GLY A 127 -7.33 -4.57 0.52
N GLN A 128 -6.23 -5.31 0.48
CA GLN A 128 -4.98 -4.95 1.15
C GLN A 128 -4.08 -4.15 0.21
N GLU A 129 -3.43 -3.11 0.76
CA GLU A 129 -2.50 -2.28 0.02
C GLU A 129 -1.15 -3.00 -0.12
N ARG A 130 -0.82 -3.33 -1.37
CA ARG A 130 0.35 -4.13 -1.74
C ARG A 130 1.32 -3.34 -2.60
N TRP A 131 2.56 -3.80 -2.64
CA TRP A 131 3.56 -3.29 -3.58
C TRP A 131 4.52 -4.35 -4.09
N CYS A 132 5.01 -4.10 -5.29
CA CYS A 132 6.14 -4.75 -5.94
C CYS A 132 7.13 -3.67 -6.46
N SER A 133 8.12 -4.09 -7.23
CA SER A 133 9.01 -3.22 -7.99
C SER A 133 8.57 -3.14 -9.46
N GLY A 134 9.04 -2.13 -10.20
CA GLY A 134 8.81 -2.03 -11.63
C GLY A 134 9.77 -1.05 -12.29
N SER A 135 9.78 -0.99 -13.62
CA SER A 135 10.61 -0.03 -14.35
C SER A 135 9.91 0.57 -15.56
N SER A 136 10.15 1.85 -15.82
CA SER A 136 9.78 2.47 -17.10
C SER A 136 10.62 1.89 -18.24
N VAL A 137 9.94 1.53 -19.33
CA VAL A 137 10.54 0.97 -20.54
C VAL A 137 10.22 1.85 -21.74
N GLN A 138 11.14 1.90 -22.70
CA GLN A 138 10.95 2.59 -23.96
C GLN A 138 9.64 2.15 -24.63
N SER A 139 8.89 3.14 -25.11
CA SER A 139 7.64 2.95 -25.86
C SER A 139 7.35 4.17 -26.72
N LYS A 140 6.52 4.00 -27.77
CA LYS A 140 6.13 5.06 -28.70
C LYS A 140 5.49 6.26 -27.99
N TYR A 141 4.66 5.99 -26.99
CA TYR A 141 3.90 7.02 -26.26
C TYR A 141 4.50 7.38 -24.90
N ARG A 142 5.72 6.89 -24.57
CA ARG A 142 6.43 7.21 -23.32
C ARG A 142 5.62 6.85 -22.06
N ASN A 143 4.87 5.76 -22.09
CA ASN A 143 3.84 5.44 -21.10
C ASN A 143 3.84 3.96 -20.67
N LEU A 144 4.99 3.29 -20.75
CA LEU A 144 5.09 1.84 -20.49
C LEU A 144 5.93 1.53 -19.26
N VAL A 145 5.41 0.62 -18.43
CA VAL A 145 6.06 0.06 -17.24
C VAL A 145 6.17 -1.45 -17.42
N ALA A 146 7.34 -2.03 -17.13
CA ALA A 146 7.51 -3.47 -16.98
C ALA A 146 7.51 -3.86 -15.50
N THR A 147 6.86 -4.98 -15.19
CA THR A 147 6.77 -5.61 -13.87
C THR A 147 6.55 -7.12 -14.03
N ALA A 148 6.53 -7.89 -12.95
CA ALA A 148 6.09 -9.28 -12.95
C ALA A 148 4.57 -9.36 -13.13
N ALA A 149 4.07 -10.43 -13.75
CA ALA A 149 2.64 -10.60 -14.00
C ALA A 149 1.86 -10.81 -12.70
N HIS A 150 2.42 -11.56 -11.75
CA HIS A 150 1.81 -11.75 -10.42
C HIS A 150 1.70 -10.46 -9.60
N CYS A 151 2.38 -9.37 -10.00
CA CYS A 151 2.29 -8.06 -9.35
C CYS A 151 1.17 -7.18 -9.91
N VAL A 152 0.43 -7.66 -10.90
CA VAL A 152 -0.63 -6.88 -11.57
C VAL A 152 -1.88 -7.72 -11.84
N TYR A 153 -1.77 -9.05 -11.90
CA TYR A 153 -2.85 -9.96 -12.19
C TYR A 153 -3.05 -10.96 -11.06
N ASP A 154 -4.30 -11.13 -10.66
CA ASP A 154 -4.76 -12.14 -9.73
C ASP A 154 -5.27 -13.34 -10.53
N THR A 155 -4.57 -14.47 -10.46
CA THR A 155 -4.94 -15.69 -11.18
C THR A 155 -6.11 -16.42 -10.51
N ASP A 156 -6.22 -16.37 -9.18
CA ASP A 156 -7.33 -16.94 -8.42
C ASP A 156 -8.65 -16.22 -8.75
N ALA A 157 -8.63 -14.89 -8.76
CA ALA A 157 -9.79 -14.07 -9.10
C ALA A 157 -9.95 -13.81 -10.61
N ASN A 158 -9.00 -14.31 -11.42
CA ASN A 158 -8.88 -14.13 -12.86
C ASN A 158 -9.14 -12.68 -13.33
N LYS A 159 -8.50 -11.71 -12.67
CA LYS A 159 -8.66 -10.28 -12.98
C LYS A 159 -7.42 -9.48 -12.57
N PRO A 160 -7.19 -8.31 -13.18
CA PRO A 160 -6.11 -7.44 -12.71
C PRO A 160 -6.43 -6.81 -11.34
N PHE A 161 -5.38 -6.47 -10.59
CA PHE A 161 -5.50 -5.79 -9.31
C PHE A 161 -6.03 -4.35 -9.45
N GLY A 162 -6.74 -3.90 -8.42
CA GLY A 162 -7.31 -2.56 -8.35
C GLY A 162 -6.28 -1.50 -7.97
N ASN A 163 -6.61 -0.23 -8.25
CA ASN A 163 -5.83 0.94 -7.84
C ASN A 163 -4.34 0.88 -8.23
N PHE A 164 -4.00 0.23 -9.35
CA PHE A 164 -2.62 0.09 -9.76
C PHE A 164 -1.97 1.44 -10.08
N VAL A 165 -0.83 1.73 -9.45
CA VAL A 165 0.03 2.89 -9.76
C VAL A 165 1.50 2.52 -9.80
N PHE A 166 2.26 3.18 -10.67
CA PHE A 166 3.72 3.15 -10.69
C PHE A 166 4.29 4.48 -10.19
N ILE A 167 5.27 4.40 -9.29
CA ILE A 167 5.97 5.57 -8.73
C ILE A 167 7.47 5.41 -8.98
N PRO A 168 8.02 5.99 -10.07
CA PRO A 168 9.45 5.94 -10.35
C PRO A 168 10.23 6.72 -9.31
N GLY A 169 11.40 6.19 -8.92
CA GLY A 169 12.25 6.78 -7.88
C GLY A 169 11.58 6.88 -6.50
N TYR A 170 10.61 6.00 -6.21
CA TYR A 170 9.91 5.97 -4.92
C TYR A 170 10.88 5.92 -3.74
N TYR A 171 10.62 6.74 -2.72
CA TYR A 171 11.35 6.71 -1.46
C TYR A 171 10.46 7.18 -0.29
N GLN A 172 10.18 6.28 0.66
CA GLN A 172 9.49 6.57 1.92
C GLN A 172 8.23 7.45 1.78
N GLY A 173 7.29 7.03 0.95
CA GLY A 173 6.02 7.75 0.69
C GLY A 173 6.14 8.94 -0.27
N LYS A 174 7.32 9.21 -0.82
CA LYS A 174 7.52 10.28 -1.82
C LYS A 174 7.36 9.76 -3.24
N ALA A 175 6.67 10.55 -4.06
CA ALA A 175 6.51 10.35 -5.49
C ALA A 175 7.18 11.50 -6.29
N PRO A 176 8.52 11.58 -6.30
CA PRO A 176 9.26 12.75 -6.82
C PRO A 176 8.97 13.04 -8.30
N TRP A 177 8.66 12.00 -9.06
CA TRP A 177 8.41 12.08 -10.50
C TRP A 177 6.92 11.92 -10.85
N GLY A 178 6.02 12.00 -9.86
CA GLY A 178 4.59 11.81 -10.02
C GLY A 178 4.12 10.37 -9.79
N ILE A 179 2.81 10.22 -9.67
CA ILE A 179 2.10 8.94 -9.54
C ILE A 179 1.49 8.60 -10.91
N TYR A 180 1.89 7.47 -11.50
CA TYR A 180 1.44 7.07 -12.84
C TYR A 180 0.40 5.96 -12.71
N VAL A 181 -0.86 6.29 -12.99
CA VAL A 181 -1.98 5.34 -12.82
C VAL A 181 -2.04 4.38 -14.00
N GLY A 182 -2.21 3.08 -13.71
CA GLY A 182 -2.35 2.04 -14.71
C GLY A 182 -3.65 2.20 -15.52
N ALA A 183 -3.53 2.21 -16.84
CA ALA A 183 -4.66 2.28 -17.77
C ALA A 183 -5.03 0.90 -18.30
N LYS A 184 -4.02 0.12 -18.70
CA LYS A 184 -4.16 -1.21 -19.29
C LYS A 184 -2.95 -2.06 -18.93
N VAL A 185 -3.17 -3.34 -18.65
CA VAL A 185 -2.12 -4.34 -18.49
C VAL A 185 -2.13 -5.28 -19.69
N ASN A 186 -0.94 -5.70 -20.10
CA ASN A 186 -0.70 -6.69 -21.14
C ASN A 186 0.20 -7.79 -20.55
N THR A 187 -0.34 -9.01 -20.41
CA THR A 187 0.36 -10.21 -19.93
C THR A 187 0.36 -11.27 -21.03
N HIS A 188 1.09 -12.37 -20.79
CA HIS A 188 0.94 -13.59 -21.59
C HIS A 188 -0.32 -14.35 -21.16
N ASP A 189 -1.03 -14.98 -22.09
CA ASP A 189 -2.21 -15.80 -21.80
C ASP A 189 -1.87 -16.97 -20.87
N ASP A 190 -0.76 -17.68 -21.12
CA ASP A 190 -0.33 -18.82 -20.29
C ASP A 190 -0.12 -18.49 -18.81
N PHE A 191 0.33 -17.28 -18.48
CA PHE A 191 0.36 -16.84 -17.08
C PHE A 191 -1.06 -16.73 -16.51
N THR A 192 -1.97 -16.07 -17.24
CA THR A 192 -3.32 -15.80 -16.74
C THR A 192 -4.26 -17.01 -16.76
N VAL A 193 -4.01 -17.98 -17.63
CA VAL A 193 -4.87 -19.17 -17.83
C VAL A 193 -4.30 -20.39 -17.13
N TYR A 194 -2.97 -20.57 -17.17
CA TYR A 194 -2.31 -21.76 -16.65
C TYR A 194 -1.40 -21.47 -15.46
N GLU A 195 -1.29 -20.22 -14.98
CA GLU A 195 -0.38 -19.84 -13.89
C GLU A 195 1.06 -20.27 -14.18
N ASP A 196 1.46 -20.18 -15.45
CA ASP A 196 2.79 -20.55 -15.88
C ASP A 196 3.78 -19.41 -15.62
N TYR A 197 4.65 -19.58 -14.63
CA TYR A 197 5.59 -18.52 -14.24
C TYR A 197 6.71 -18.33 -15.25
N ASP A 198 6.94 -19.24 -16.20
CA ASP A 198 7.85 -18.95 -17.32
C ASP A 198 7.38 -17.73 -18.13
N TYR A 199 6.13 -17.33 -17.96
CA TYR A 199 5.53 -16.11 -18.49
C TYR A 199 5.16 -15.05 -17.45
N ASP A 200 5.79 -15.06 -16.27
CA ASP A 200 5.56 -14.11 -15.17
C ASP A 200 6.17 -12.72 -15.43
N TYR A 201 5.68 -12.07 -16.48
CA TYR A 201 6.03 -10.72 -16.87
C TYR A 201 4.81 -9.98 -17.42
N ALA A 202 4.78 -8.67 -17.20
CA ALA A 202 3.71 -7.81 -17.66
C ALA A 202 4.22 -6.45 -18.11
N PHE A 203 3.50 -5.88 -19.07
CA PHE A 203 3.69 -4.51 -19.53
C PHE A 203 2.43 -3.70 -19.26
N VAL A 204 2.55 -2.69 -18.42
CA VAL A 204 1.45 -1.82 -18.00
C VAL A 204 1.57 -0.48 -18.69
N ASN A 205 0.56 -0.12 -19.48
CA ASN A 205 0.42 1.22 -20.00
C ASN A 205 -0.18 2.13 -18.93
N VAL A 206 0.43 3.28 -18.69
CA VAL A 206 0.00 4.25 -17.69
C VAL A 206 -0.54 5.55 -18.31
N TYR A 207 -1.32 6.30 -17.56
CA TYR A 207 -1.64 7.69 -17.90
C TYR A 207 -0.45 8.61 -17.63
N ASN A 208 -0.58 9.89 -18.00
CA ASN A 208 0.34 10.92 -17.54
C ASN A 208 0.45 10.89 -16.01
N GLY A 209 1.63 11.25 -15.51
CA GLY A 209 1.89 11.29 -14.08
C GLY A 209 1.03 12.34 -13.40
N ILE A 210 0.72 12.09 -12.13
CA ILE A 210 -0.11 12.98 -11.32
C ILE A 210 0.73 13.41 -10.12
N LYS A 211 0.95 14.71 -9.95
CA LYS A 211 1.62 15.30 -8.78
C LYS A 211 0.58 15.81 -7.81
N GLN A 212 0.59 15.27 -6.60
CA GLN A 212 -0.19 15.83 -5.49
C GLN A 212 0.38 17.21 -5.16
N GLN A 213 -0.49 18.22 -5.14
CA GLN A 213 -0.16 19.57 -4.71
C GLN A 213 -0.30 19.67 -3.18
N PRO A 214 0.36 20.66 -2.55
CA PRO A 214 0.10 20.98 -1.15
C PRO A 214 -1.40 21.13 -0.89
N GLU A 215 -1.85 20.66 0.27
CA GLU A 215 -3.23 20.84 0.71
C GLU A 215 -3.59 22.32 0.72
N LYS A 216 -4.76 22.65 0.16
CA LYS A 216 -5.30 24.00 0.16
C LYS A 216 -6.47 24.07 1.12
N GLU A 217 -6.40 24.98 2.10
CA GLU A 217 -7.55 25.30 2.95
C GLU A 217 -8.64 25.97 2.10
N VAL A 218 -9.88 25.49 2.21
CA VAL A 218 -11.05 25.97 1.47
C VAL A 218 -12.27 26.06 2.38
N ASP A 219 -13.30 26.78 1.94
CA ASP A 219 -14.59 26.79 2.62
C ASP A 219 -15.30 25.42 2.51
N TYR A 220 -16.27 25.18 3.39
CA TYR A 220 -16.99 23.91 3.46
C TYR A 220 -17.75 23.57 2.17
N LYS A 221 -18.30 24.57 1.46
CA LYS A 221 -19.04 24.33 0.22
C LYS A 221 -18.10 23.81 -0.87
N THR A 222 -16.94 24.42 -1.01
CA THR A 222 -15.88 23.98 -1.93
C THR A 222 -15.35 22.60 -1.54
N PHE A 223 -15.09 22.37 -0.25
CA PHE A 223 -14.67 21.07 0.27
C PHE A 223 -15.68 19.96 -0.06
N LYS A 224 -16.96 20.19 0.27
CA LYS A 224 -18.02 19.20 0.03
C LYS A 224 -18.20 18.93 -1.47
N ALA A 225 -18.20 19.97 -2.30
CA ALA A 225 -18.26 19.80 -3.75
C ALA A 225 -17.05 19.03 -4.33
N HIS A 226 -15.86 19.19 -3.74
CA HIS A 226 -14.67 18.44 -4.13
C HIS A 226 -14.77 16.96 -3.73
N VAL A 227 -15.15 16.68 -2.48
CA VAL A 227 -15.30 15.32 -1.95
C VAL A 227 -16.46 14.57 -2.63
N ASP A 228 -17.59 15.23 -2.87
CA ASP A 228 -18.75 14.64 -3.56
C ASP A 228 -18.42 14.26 -5.03
N LYS A 229 -17.40 14.90 -5.62
CA LYS A 229 -16.82 14.54 -6.95
C LYS A 229 -15.73 13.46 -6.87
N GLY A 230 -15.52 12.85 -5.71
CA GLY A 230 -14.49 11.83 -5.47
C GLY A 230 -13.09 12.39 -5.19
N GLY A 231 -12.97 13.69 -4.91
CA GLY A 231 -11.72 14.33 -4.50
C GLY A 231 -11.34 14.03 -3.05
N VAL A 232 -10.06 14.18 -2.71
CA VAL A 232 -9.54 13.90 -1.37
C VAL A 232 -9.60 15.17 -0.53
N GLY A 233 -10.31 15.10 0.59
CA GLY A 233 -10.41 16.17 1.57
C GLY A 233 -10.03 15.72 2.97
N ARG A 234 -9.54 16.66 3.78
CA ARG A 234 -9.30 16.49 5.21
C ARG A 234 -10.00 17.58 6.00
N GLU A 235 -10.76 17.20 7.02
CA GLU A 235 -11.31 18.12 8.02
C GLU A 235 -10.41 18.10 9.27
N ALA A 236 -10.16 19.28 9.85
CA ALA A 236 -9.42 19.43 11.09
C ALA A 236 -10.26 20.20 12.12
N ALA A 237 -10.48 19.57 13.27
CA ALA A 237 -11.10 20.23 14.41
C ALA A 237 -10.04 20.97 15.24
N THR A 238 -10.30 22.21 15.62
CA THR A 238 -9.40 23.01 16.46
C THR A 238 -10.20 23.73 17.55
N THR A 239 -9.78 23.57 18.80
CA THR A 239 -10.36 24.31 19.92
C THR A 239 -9.83 25.74 19.92
N VAL A 240 -10.73 26.73 20.04
CA VAL A 240 -10.43 28.16 20.00
C VAL A 240 -11.22 28.91 21.07
N ASP A 241 -10.92 30.19 21.26
CA ASP A 241 -11.75 31.10 22.07
C ASP A 241 -13.04 31.52 21.35
N PHE A 242 -13.95 32.16 22.08
CA PHE A 242 -15.22 32.63 21.55
C PHE A 242 -15.05 33.67 20.43
N GLU A 243 -14.11 34.61 20.57
CA GLU A 243 -13.91 35.67 19.59
C GLU A 243 -13.48 35.11 18.22
N THR A 244 -12.59 34.11 18.23
CA THR A 244 -12.15 33.39 17.05
C THR A 244 -13.29 32.56 16.45
N TYR A 245 -14.09 31.90 17.29
CA TYR A 245 -15.26 31.14 16.85
C TYR A 245 -16.31 32.04 16.19
N ASP A 246 -16.66 33.17 16.79
CA ASP A 246 -17.65 34.11 16.28
C ASP A 246 -17.19 34.73 14.94
N LYS A 247 -15.93 35.18 14.86
CA LYS A 247 -15.34 35.66 13.58
C LYS A 247 -15.31 34.57 12.50
N TRP A 248 -15.11 33.30 12.89
CA TRP A 248 -15.07 32.18 11.96
C TRP A 248 -16.46 31.86 11.39
N THR A 249 -17.47 31.78 12.26
CA THR A 249 -18.85 31.46 11.85
C THR A 249 -19.48 32.61 11.05
N GLN A 250 -19.19 33.88 11.37
CA GLN A 250 -19.63 35.04 10.57
C GLN A 250 -19.09 35.01 9.13
N LYS A 251 -17.94 34.39 8.90
CA LYS A 251 -17.37 34.17 7.55
C LYS A 251 -17.92 32.92 6.85
N GLY A 252 -18.93 32.27 7.43
CA GLY A 252 -19.52 31.02 6.91
C GLY A 252 -18.75 29.75 7.28
N GLY A 253 -17.79 29.85 8.21
CA GLY A 253 -17.05 28.71 8.74
C GLY A 253 -17.89 27.83 9.66
N LEU A 254 -17.67 26.53 9.64
CA LEU A 254 -18.37 25.58 10.52
C LEU A 254 -17.65 25.43 11.85
N GLY A 255 -18.42 25.24 12.93
CA GLY A 255 -17.90 24.92 14.24
C GLY A 255 -18.98 24.39 15.16
N LYS A 256 -18.58 23.77 16.26
CA LYS A 256 -19.47 23.29 17.32
C LYS A 256 -19.11 23.92 18.65
N VAL A 257 -20.12 24.07 19.49
CA VAL A 257 -19.97 24.44 20.89
C VAL A 257 -20.19 23.19 21.73
N GLU A 258 -19.20 22.82 22.53
CA GLU A 258 -19.28 21.67 23.44
C GLU A 258 -19.47 22.15 24.88
N ASN A 259 -20.46 21.57 25.56
CA ASN A 259 -20.72 21.80 26.97
C ASN A 259 -19.80 20.91 27.81
N VAL A 260 -18.82 21.49 28.49
CA VAL A 260 -18.01 20.77 29.47
C VAL A 260 -18.56 21.09 30.85
N SER A 261 -19.15 20.09 31.50
CA SER A 261 -19.35 20.12 32.95
C SER A 261 -18.03 19.77 33.62
N SER A 262 -17.36 20.75 34.22
CA SER A 262 -16.36 20.51 35.25
C SER A 262 -16.95 20.88 36.61
N GLU A 263 -16.66 20.07 37.62
CA GLU A 263 -17.00 20.35 39.01
C GLU A 263 -15.75 20.94 39.66
N ASP A 264 -15.76 22.26 39.89
CA ASP A 264 -14.68 22.92 40.63
C ASP A 264 -15.01 22.89 42.14
N GLU A 265 -14.04 22.51 42.98
CA GLU A 265 -14.14 22.67 44.43
C GLU A 265 -14.09 24.17 44.77
N VAL A 266 -15.16 24.68 45.38
CA VAL A 266 -15.34 26.09 45.75
C VAL A 266 -15.66 26.19 47.24
N GLY A 267 -15.70 27.42 47.78
CA GLY A 267 -16.19 27.64 49.14
C GLY A 267 -17.72 27.76 49.23
N PRO A 268 -18.32 27.63 50.43
CA PRO A 268 -19.77 27.78 50.64
C PRO A 268 -20.30 29.19 50.32
N GLN A 269 -19.42 30.19 50.30
CA GLN A 269 -19.75 31.58 50.01
C GLN A 269 -20.12 31.82 48.53
N TYR A 270 -19.87 30.85 47.65
CA TYR A 270 -20.16 30.98 46.22
C TYR A 270 -21.65 30.73 45.94
N LYS A 271 -22.27 31.66 45.21
CA LYS A 271 -23.64 31.52 44.73
C LYS A 271 -23.78 30.24 43.88
N ASP A 272 -24.80 29.44 44.19
CA ASP A 272 -25.15 28.15 43.57
C ASP A 272 -24.16 26.99 43.82
N ALA A 273 -23.33 27.09 44.87
CA ALA A 273 -22.49 25.97 45.31
C ALA A 273 -23.33 24.82 45.87
N LEU A 274 -23.00 23.59 45.46
CA LEU A 274 -23.63 22.36 45.91
C LEU A 274 -22.77 21.70 46.99
N ALA A 275 -23.35 21.40 48.15
CA ALA A 275 -22.71 20.60 49.17
C ALA A 275 -22.74 19.11 48.79
N VAL A 276 -21.58 18.45 48.78
CA VAL A 276 -21.42 17.03 48.48
C VAL A 276 -20.58 16.35 49.56
N ALA A 277 -20.92 15.11 49.91
CA ALA A 277 -20.11 14.30 50.83
C ALA A 277 -18.94 13.67 50.07
N ALA A 278 -17.73 13.89 50.55
CA ALA A 278 -16.51 13.29 49.99
C ALA A 278 -15.82 12.43 51.05
N GLU A 279 -15.41 11.22 50.67
CA GLU A 279 -14.64 10.34 51.55
C GLU A 279 -13.27 10.97 51.86
N THR A 280 -12.81 10.85 53.10
CA THR A 280 -11.51 11.35 53.55
C THR A 280 -10.87 10.36 54.53
N ASP A 281 -9.58 10.50 54.80
CA ASP A 281 -8.92 9.75 55.86
C ASP A 281 -9.34 10.21 57.26
N LYS A 282 -9.20 9.31 58.24
CA LYS A 282 -9.53 9.54 59.65
C LYS A 282 -8.89 10.81 60.22
N TRP A 283 -7.61 11.04 59.96
CA TRP A 283 -6.87 12.13 60.57
C TRP A 283 -7.31 13.49 60.03
N THR A 284 -7.61 13.57 58.73
CA THR A 284 -8.23 14.75 58.12
C THR A 284 -9.63 14.97 58.68
N TRP A 285 -10.44 13.91 58.83
CA TRP A 285 -11.77 14.03 59.44
C TRP A 285 -11.73 14.55 60.88
N GLU A 286 -10.82 14.04 61.72
CA GLU A 286 -10.65 14.47 63.11
C GLU A 286 -10.18 15.93 63.21
N LYS A 287 -9.31 16.38 62.27
CA LYS A 287 -8.86 17.78 62.22
C LYS A 287 -9.98 18.73 61.77
N VAL A 288 -10.72 18.34 60.73
CA VAL A 288 -11.75 19.19 60.10
C VAL A 288 -12.98 19.28 61.02
N THR A 289 -13.43 18.18 61.62
CA THR A 289 -14.59 18.20 62.54
C THR A 289 -14.33 18.93 63.85
N GLY A 290 -13.07 19.19 64.21
CA GLY A 290 -12.68 19.98 65.38
C GLY A 290 -12.78 21.51 65.21
N GLU A 291 -12.61 22.06 64.00
CA GLU A 291 -12.57 23.53 63.81
C GLU A 291 -13.20 24.06 62.49
N VAL A 292 -13.59 23.22 61.53
CA VAL A 292 -14.08 23.66 60.21
C VAL A 292 -15.23 22.75 59.73
N TYR A 293 -16.45 23.27 59.73
CA TYR A 293 -17.68 22.63 59.22
C TYR A 293 -18.19 21.38 59.98
N GLY A 294 -18.05 21.36 61.30
CA GLY A 294 -18.80 20.42 62.14
C GLY A 294 -20.29 20.81 62.24
N LEU A 295 -21.19 19.88 61.91
CA LEU A 295 -22.63 19.97 62.22
C LEU A 295 -22.80 19.89 63.74
N LYS A 296 -23.07 21.01 64.39
CA LYS A 296 -23.51 21.04 65.80
C LYS A 296 -24.94 21.57 65.82
N ASN A 297 -25.89 20.74 66.25
CA ASN A 297 -27.33 21.09 66.29
C ASN A 297 -27.88 21.58 64.93
N ASP A 298 -27.56 20.87 63.83
CA ASP A 298 -28.04 21.17 62.48
C ASP A 298 -27.58 22.53 61.89
N LYS A 299 -26.49 23.11 62.42
CA LYS A 299 -25.95 24.40 61.95
C LYS A 299 -24.49 24.33 61.51
N VAL A 300 -24.17 24.99 60.40
CA VAL A 300 -22.81 25.13 59.87
C VAL A 300 -22.13 26.34 60.51
N THR A 301 -21.00 26.11 61.19
CA THR A 301 -20.23 27.17 61.86
C THR A 301 -18.81 27.29 61.30
N LEU A 302 -18.26 28.50 61.29
CA LEU A 302 -16.86 28.79 60.97
C LEU A 302 -16.28 29.61 62.12
N LYS A 303 -15.25 29.09 62.80
CA LYS A 303 -14.59 29.76 63.94
C LYS A 303 -15.58 30.23 65.02
N GLY A 304 -16.60 29.43 65.32
CA GLY A 304 -17.60 29.72 66.35
C GLY A 304 -18.77 30.62 65.92
N ASN A 305 -18.78 31.15 64.69
CA ASN A 305 -19.88 31.96 64.16
C ASN A 305 -20.79 31.14 63.23
N GLU A 306 -22.10 31.31 63.37
CA GLU A 306 -23.12 30.72 62.48
C GLU A 306 -23.15 31.44 61.13
N LEU A 307 -23.09 30.68 60.03
CA LEU A 307 -23.17 31.25 58.68
C LEU A 307 -24.66 31.43 58.26
N PRO A 308 -25.02 32.42 57.42
CA PRO A 308 -26.41 32.61 56.99
C PRO A 308 -26.98 31.41 56.20
N GLN A 309 -28.24 31.05 56.52
CA GLN A 309 -28.88 29.75 56.26
C GLN A 309 -29.58 29.59 54.88
N ALA A 310 -29.43 30.50 53.92
CA ALA A 310 -30.33 30.48 52.76
C ALA A 310 -30.17 29.24 51.84
N ASN A 311 -29.01 28.56 51.83
CA ASN A 311 -28.72 27.47 50.87
C ASN A 311 -27.99 26.26 51.51
N TRP A 312 -28.24 25.97 52.79
CA TRP A 312 -27.70 24.74 53.38
C TRP A 312 -28.46 23.51 52.86
N PRO A 313 -27.84 22.32 52.78
CA PRO A 313 -28.59 21.10 52.47
C PRO A 313 -29.73 20.94 53.48
N LYS A 314 -30.94 20.60 52.98
CA LYS A 314 -32.10 20.31 53.83
C LYS A 314 -31.72 19.23 54.85
N ALA A 315 -32.13 19.42 56.10
CA ALA A 315 -31.91 18.47 57.20
C ALA A 315 -32.23 17.03 56.75
N GLY A 316 -31.23 16.15 56.80
CA GLY A 316 -31.37 14.73 56.43
C GLY A 316 -30.09 14.02 56.01
N SER A 317 -29.12 14.71 55.41
CA SER A 317 -27.83 14.11 55.04
C SER A 317 -26.83 14.24 56.19
N LYS A 318 -26.97 13.41 57.23
CA LYS A 318 -25.93 13.30 58.26
C LYS A 318 -24.69 12.67 57.63
N VAL A 319 -23.55 13.37 57.72
CA VAL A 319 -22.25 12.82 57.32
C VAL A 319 -21.78 11.89 58.43
N GLU A 320 -22.36 10.70 58.47
CA GLU A 320 -22.06 9.69 59.48
C GLU A 320 -20.87 8.85 59.03
N THR A 321 -20.00 8.50 59.98
CA THR A 321 -18.98 7.49 59.73
C THR A 321 -19.66 6.16 59.48
N ARG A 322 -19.32 5.49 58.38
CA ARG A 322 -19.83 4.15 58.10
C ARG A 322 -18.83 3.12 58.59
N VAL A 323 -19.24 2.22 59.47
CA VAL A 323 -18.42 1.07 59.88
C VAL A 323 -18.91 -0.15 59.12
N GLU A 324 -18.01 -0.84 58.45
CA GLU A 324 -18.30 -2.07 57.72
C GLU A 324 -17.46 -3.22 58.27
N ASN A 325 -18.12 -4.32 58.61
CA ASN A 325 -17.45 -5.57 58.97
C ASN A 325 -17.02 -6.27 57.69
N VAL A 326 -15.74 -6.62 57.60
CA VAL A 326 -15.15 -7.25 56.41
C VAL A 326 -14.45 -8.55 56.81
N THR A 327 -14.19 -9.41 55.83
CA THR A 327 -13.34 -10.58 56.06
C THR A 327 -11.88 -10.16 56.24
N LYS A 328 -11.07 -11.03 56.86
CA LYS A 328 -9.62 -10.79 57.01
C LYS A 328 -8.92 -10.55 55.66
N THR A 329 -9.33 -11.28 54.63
CA THR A 329 -8.76 -11.16 53.27
C THR A 329 -9.06 -9.79 52.65
N GLU A 330 -10.30 -9.31 52.79
CA GLU A 330 -10.70 -7.97 52.30
C GLU A 330 -10.04 -6.86 53.12
N TYR A 331 -9.93 -7.05 54.43
CA TYR A 331 -9.22 -6.14 55.32
C TYR A 331 -7.76 -5.97 54.89
N ASP A 332 -7.03 -7.06 54.65
CA ASP A 332 -5.62 -7.03 54.27
C ASP A 332 -5.38 -6.44 52.87
N ALA A 333 -6.32 -6.63 51.95
CA ALA A 333 -6.25 -6.12 50.58
C ALA A 333 -6.70 -4.65 50.42
N TYR A 334 -7.37 -4.06 51.41
CA TYR A 334 -7.94 -2.72 51.31
C TYR A 334 -6.86 -1.61 51.24
N LYS A 335 -6.98 -0.74 50.22
CA LYS A 335 -6.06 0.39 49.95
C LYS A 335 -6.75 1.76 49.93
N GLY A 336 -8.02 1.84 50.33
CA GLY A 336 -8.80 3.08 50.34
C GLY A 336 -8.51 3.98 51.55
N LEU A 337 -9.25 5.08 51.68
CA LEU A 337 -9.07 6.10 52.73
C LEU A 337 -9.68 5.69 54.08
N GLY A 338 -10.54 4.67 54.10
CA GLY A 338 -11.15 4.13 55.31
C GLY A 338 -10.12 3.62 56.33
N TYR A 339 -10.43 3.81 57.62
CA TYR A 339 -9.57 3.39 58.72
C TYR A 339 -9.83 1.92 59.07
N ARG A 340 -8.79 1.13 58.90
CA ARG A 340 -8.76 -0.28 59.27
C ARG A 340 -8.58 -0.45 60.79
N LYS A 341 -9.51 -1.16 61.44
CA LYS A 341 -9.41 -1.51 62.86
C LYS A 341 -9.95 -2.92 63.13
N ILE A 342 -9.30 -3.64 64.05
CA ILE A 342 -9.88 -4.85 64.67
C ILE A 342 -10.62 -4.40 65.93
N ASP A 343 -11.91 -4.73 66.03
CA ASP A 343 -12.73 -4.34 67.18
C ASP A 343 -12.40 -5.17 68.43
N ALA A 344 -13.02 -4.83 69.57
CA ALA A 344 -12.75 -5.49 70.84
C ALA A 344 -13.23 -6.96 70.87
N GLN A 345 -14.09 -7.35 69.93
CA GLN A 345 -14.64 -8.69 69.76
C GLN A 345 -13.85 -9.52 68.75
N GLY A 346 -12.82 -8.95 68.11
CA GLY A 346 -11.94 -9.63 67.16
C GLY A 346 -12.40 -9.56 65.70
N ASN A 347 -13.42 -8.77 65.37
CA ASN A 347 -13.88 -8.59 63.98
C ASN A 347 -13.02 -7.56 63.25
N TYR A 348 -12.81 -7.78 61.94
CA TYR A 348 -12.08 -6.86 61.08
C TYR A 348 -13.03 -5.81 60.51
N THR A 349 -12.75 -4.52 60.74
CA THR A 349 -13.64 -3.42 60.35
C THR A 349 -12.91 -2.37 59.51
N ILE A 350 -13.63 -1.78 58.55
CA ILE A 350 -13.19 -0.58 57.83
C ILE A 350 -14.17 0.54 58.15
N THR A 351 -13.67 1.62 58.73
CA THR A 351 -14.45 2.83 59.04
C THR A 351 -14.22 3.88 57.97
N TYR A 352 -15.26 4.22 57.22
CA TYR A 352 -15.23 5.27 56.20
C TYR A 352 -15.60 6.61 56.83
N TYR A 353 -14.76 7.62 56.61
CA TYR A 353 -14.98 8.97 57.08
C TYR A 353 -15.33 9.87 55.90
N PHE A 354 -16.21 10.83 56.13
CA PHE A 354 -16.69 11.73 55.09
C PHE A 354 -16.66 13.17 55.59
N VAL A 355 -16.34 14.11 54.69
CA VAL A 355 -16.42 15.56 54.93
C VAL A 355 -17.33 16.21 53.90
N VAL A 356 -17.89 17.37 54.23
CA VAL A 356 -18.67 18.16 53.28
C VAL A 356 -17.71 19.02 52.44
N LYS A 357 -17.77 18.85 51.12
CA LYS A 357 -17.14 19.75 50.15
C LYS A 357 -18.21 20.55 49.41
N TYR A 358 -17.86 21.74 48.95
CA TYR A 358 -18.74 22.55 48.10
C TYR A 358 -18.19 22.55 46.68
N ILE A 359 -19.01 22.18 45.71
CA ILE A 359 -18.64 22.21 44.29
C ILE A 359 -19.53 23.19 43.53
N LYS A 360 -18.99 23.80 42.48
CA LYS A 360 -19.78 24.59 41.52
C LYS A 360 -19.67 23.95 40.15
N LYS A 361 -20.81 23.77 39.49
CA LYS A 361 -20.83 23.44 38.07
C LYS A 361 -20.35 24.66 37.29
N THR A 362 -19.09 24.66 36.88
CA THR A 362 -18.57 25.68 35.97
C THR A 362 -18.75 25.15 34.55
N ALA A 363 -19.63 25.81 33.80
CA ALA A 363 -19.75 25.53 32.38
C ALA A 363 -18.53 26.11 31.68
N SER A 364 -17.49 25.31 31.48
CA SER A 364 -16.43 25.71 30.54
C SER A 364 -16.93 25.40 29.13
N VAL A 365 -17.27 26.45 28.38
CA VAL A 365 -17.73 26.32 27.01
C VAL A 365 -16.51 26.10 26.12
N LYS A 366 -16.43 24.94 25.45
CA LYS A 366 -15.39 24.69 24.44
C LYS A 366 -15.93 25.06 23.07
N TYR A 367 -15.27 26.00 22.41
CA TYR A 367 -15.56 26.34 21.02
C TYR A 367 -14.59 25.58 20.12
N VAL A 368 -15.14 24.80 19.18
CA VAL A 368 -14.36 24.04 18.20
C VAL A 368 -14.74 24.55 16.81
N ILE A 369 -13.73 24.95 16.03
CA ILE A 369 -13.91 25.26 14.61
C ILE A 369 -13.43 24.10 13.75
N PHE A 370 -14.05 23.94 12.57
CA PHE A 370 -13.67 22.94 11.58
C PHE A 370 -13.02 23.63 10.38
N ARG A 371 -11.76 23.30 10.13
CA ARG A 371 -11.01 23.74 8.94
C ARG A 371 -11.02 22.65 7.90
N HIS A 372 -11.24 23.01 6.64
CA HIS A 372 -11.38 22.05 5.54
C HIS A 372 -10.25 22.25 4.55
N TYR A 373 -9.60 21.14 4.17
CA TYR A 373 -8.49 21.13 3.24
C TYR A 373 -8.83 20.22 2.07
N ILE A 374 -8.51 20.66 0.86
CA ILE A 374 -8.57 19.81 -0.35
C ILE A 374 -7.17 19.53 -0.87
N SER A 375 -6.97 18.32 -1.38
CA SER A 375 -5.79 17.99 -2.16
C SER A 375 -6.10 18.18 -3.64
N THR A 376 -5.34 19.04 -4.31
CA THR A 376 -5.41 19.16 -5.77
C THR A 376 -4.30 18.35 -6.41
N VAL A 377 -4.49 17.99 -7.68
CA VAL A 377 -3.49 17.26 -8.44
C VAL A 377 -3.15 18.01 -9.72
N ALA A 378 -1.88 17.98 -10.11
CA ALA A 378 -1.40 18.53 -11.36
C ALA A 378 -0.92 17.41 -12.29
N ASP A 379 -1.09 17.62 -13.61
CA ASP A 379 -0.45 16.77 -14.62
C ASP A 379 1.08 16.94 -14.52
N ALA A 380 1.79 15.83 -14.36
CA ALA A 380 3.23 15.75 -14.28
C ALA A 380 3.88 15.46 -15.64
N GLY A 381 3.10 15.16 -16.68
CA GLY A 381 3.57 14.79 -18.01
C GLY A 381 3.74 13.28 -18.20
N ARG A 382 4.26 12.90 -19.38
CA ARG A 382 4.45 11.48 -19.75
C ARG A 382 5.59 10.86 -18.96
N LEU A 383 5.46 9.57 -18.64
CA LEU A 383 6.44 8.83 -17.85
C LEU A 383 7.85 8.91 -18.43
N GLY A 384 7.99 8.52 -19.71
CA GLY A 384 9.28 8.48 -20.38
C GLY A 384 9.91 9.86 -20.62
N ASP A 385 9.14 10.96 -20.59
CA ASP A 385 9.71 12.31 -20.65
C ASP A 385 10.35 12.69 -19.31
N ASN A 386 9.76 12.25 -18.19
CA ASN A 386 10.21 12.60 -16.85
C ASN A 386 11.41 11.77 -16.38
N VAL A 387 11.42 10.48 -16.67
CA VAL A 387 12.43 9.55 -16.13
C VAL A 387 13.19 8.77 -17.19
N GLY A 388 12.87 8.96 -18.47
CA GLY A 388 13.38 8.11 -19.55
C GLY A 388 12.74 6.73 -19.54
N GLY A 389 13.27 5.83 -20.35
CA GLY A 389 12.83 4.44 -20.42
C GLY A 389 14.01 3.51 -20.68
N GLN A 390 14.06 2.40 -19.95
CA GLN A 390 15.01 1.33 -20.23
C GLN A 390 14.79 0.80 -21.64
N GLY A 391 15.86 0.35 -22.30
CA GLY A 391 15.75 -0.36 -23.56
C GLY A 391 15.08 -1.71 -23.33
N PHE A 392 14.79 -2.42 -24.41
CA PHE A 392 14.24 -3.77 -24.34
C PHE A 392 15.15 -4.74 -25.08
N SER A 393 15.23 -5.99 -24.63
CA SER A 393 15.99 -7.04 -25.30
C SER A 393 15.30 -8.38 -25.15
N TRP A 394 15.46 -9.22 -26.16
CA TRP A 394 14.90 -10.57 -26.20
C TRP A 394 15.87 -11.53 -26.90
N ASN A 395 15.64 -12.83 -26.73
CA ASN A 395 16.44 -13.92 -27.30
C ASN A 395 17.94 -13.80 -26.99
N GLN A 396 18.30 -13.17 -25.87
CA GLN A 396 19.69 -13.00 -25.47
C GLN A 396 20.24 -14.32 -24.93
N LYS A 397 21.47 -14.67 -25.33
CA LYS A 397 22.13 -15.87 -24.78
C LYS A 397 22.29 -15.75 -23.26
N LEU A 398 22.24 -16.87 -22.55
CA LEU A 398 22.69 -16.94 -21.16
C LEU A 398 24.18 -16.63 -21.03
N GLY A 399 24.68 -16.49 -19.80
CA GLY A 399 26.08 -16.14 -19.52
C GLY A 399 26.38 -14.65 -19.65
N LYS A 400 25.36 -13.79 -19.56
CA LYS A 400 25.52 -12.33 -19.72
C LYS A 400 25.51 -11.63 -18.38
N LYS A 401 26.30 -10.57 -18.26
CA LYS A 401 26.30 -9.73 -17.06
C LYS A 401 25.07 -8.83 -17.05
N VAL A 402 24.31 -8.89 -15.96
CA VAL A 402 23.13 -8.06 -15.71
C VAL A 402 23.26 -7.35 -14.36
N PHE A 403 22.62 -6.19 -14.27
CA PHE A 403 22.23 -5.62 -12.99
C PHE A 403 20.75 -5.87 -12.77
N THR A 404 20.37 -6.30 -11.57
CA THR A 404 18.97 -6.29 -11.16
C THR A 404 18.75 -5.21 -10.11
N PHE A 405 17.58 -4.58 -10.14
CA PHE A 405 17.20 -3.52 -9.22
C PHE A 405 15.81 -3.79 -8.64
N GLY A 406 15.59 -3.48 -7.37
CA GLY A 406 14.27 -3.69 -6.75
C GLY A 406 14.23 -3.25 -5.29
N TYR A 407 13.14 -3.56 -4.61
CA TYR A 407 12.90 -3.21 -3.21
C TYR A 407 12.73 -4.46 -2.33
N PRO A 408 13.77 -5.30 -2.15
CA PRO A 408 13.69 -6.45 -1.24
C PRO A 408 13.34 -5.98 0.19
N THR A 409 12.58 -6.79 0.93
CA THR A 409 12.11 -6.38 2.27
C THR A 409 11.90 -7.50 3.27
N SER A 410 11.73 -8.74 2.83
CA SER A 410 11.47 -9.85 3.75
C SER A 410 12.72 -10.26 4.51
N ALA A 411 12.54 -10.99 5.61
CA ALA A 411 13.64 -11.71 6.22
C ALA A 411 14.04 -12.92 5.34
N HIS A 412 15.26 -13.40 5.49
CA HIS A 412 15.63 -14.75 5.12
C HIS A 412 14.86 -15.76 6.00
N LEU A 413 14.88 -17.04 5.59
CA LEU A 413 14.21 -18.12 6.32
C LEU A 413 14.83 -18.37 7.71
N ASP A 414 16.08 -17.93 7.92
CA ASP A 414 16.75 -17.91 9.23
C ASP A 414 16.35 -16.71 10.13
N GLY A 415 15.47 -15.83 9.66
CA GLY A 415 14.99 -14.64 10.38
C GLY A 415 15.85 -13.39 10.18
N ASN A 416 17.02 -13.49 9.54
CA ASN A 416 17.86 -12.32 9.25
C ASN A 416 17.18 -11.40 8.23
N LYS A 417 17.01 -10.11 8.57
CA LYS A 417 16.31 -9.13 7.74
C LYS A 417 17.25 -8.02 7.24
N PRO A 418 18.04 -8.25 6.19
CA PRO A 418 19.02 -7.28 5.70
C PRO A 418 18.40 -6.11 4.93
N TYR A 419 17.14 -6.22 4.50
CA TYR A 419 16.45 -5.17 3.74
C TYR A 419 15.14 -4.75 4.38
N SER A 420 14.79 -3.48 4.16
CA SER A 420 13.60 -2.87 4.73
C SER A 420 12.53 -2.53 3.69
N GLY A 421 12.78 -2.74 2.39
CA GLY A 421 11.90 -2.29 1.32
C GLY A 421 11.79 -0.77 1.12
N HIS A 422 12.50 0.05 1.90
CA HIS A 422 12.36 1.51 1.87
C HIS A 422 13.22 2.18 0.77
N THR A 423 14.32 1.54 0.40
CA THR A 423 15.28 2.03 -0.59
C THR A 423 15.45 1.00 -1.67
N GLN A 424 15.61 1.49 -2.90
CA GLN A 424 16.00 0.65 -4.02
C GLN A 424 17.38 0.05 -3.76
N LYS A 425 17.49 -1.25 -4.01
CA LYS A 425 18.72 -2.02 -3.94
C LYS A 425 19.08 -2.55 -5.32
N TRP A 426 20.29 -3.07 -5.43
CA TRP A 426 20.79 -3.67 -6.65
C TRP A 426 21.59 -4.93 -6.34
N CYS A 427 21.59 -5.85 -7.29
CA CYS A 427 22.51 -6.98 -7.37
C CYS A 427 23.13 -6.97 -8.76
N TYR A 428 24.29 -7.60 -8.90
CA TYR A 428 24.91 -7.82 -10.20
C TYR A 428 25.35 -9.27 -10.30
N GLY A 429 25.28 -9.83 -11.49
CA GLY A 429 25.69 -11.21 -11.70
C GLY A 429 25.71 -11.60 -13.16
N THR A 430 26.21 -12.79 -13.41
CA THR A 430 26.16 -13.42 -14.72
C THR A 430 24.93 -14.33 -14.76
N THR A 431 24.07 -14.17 -15.78
CA THR A 431 22.89 -15.00 -15.97
C THR A 431 23.30 -16.44 -16.24
N GLY A 432 22.62 -17.37 -15.60
CA GLY A 432 22.62 -18.80 -15.91
C GLY A 432 21.21 -19.33 -15.82
N ALA A 433 21.01 -20.60 -16.13
CA ALA A 433 19.72 -21.22 -15.91
C ALA A 433 19.36 -21.24 -14.41
N ALA A 434 18.07 -21.06 -14.11
CA ALA A 434 17.55 -21.14 -12.75
C ALA A 434 17.34 -22.61 -12.30
N PRO A 435 17.24 -22.87 -10.99
CA PRO A 435 16.57 -24.08 -10.50
C PRO A 435 15.15 -24.19 -11.05
N VAL A 436 14.72 -25.40 -11.38
CA VAL A 436 13.32 -25.68 -11.73
C VAL A 436 12.46 -25.56 -10.47
N VAL A 437 11.37 -24.80 -10.57
CA VAL A 437 10.40 -24.63 -9.49
C VAL A 437 9.03 -25.09 -9.99
N SER A 438 8.80 -26.40 -9.98
CA SER A 438 7.57 -27.02 -10.53
C SER A 438 6.28 -26.53 -9.86
N ALA A 439 6.35 -26.08 -8.60
CA ALA A 439 5.20 -25.50 -7.89
C ALA A 439 4.63 -24.24 -8.59
N TYR A 440 5.46 -23.54 -9.36
CA TYR A 440 5.09 -22.37 -10.15
C TYR A 440 5.24 -22.59 -11.66
N LYS A 441 5.55 -23.82 -12.10
CA LYS A 441 5.88 -24.14 -13.50
C LYS A 441 7.02 -23.27 -14.05
N ALA A 442 7.91 -22.78 -13.19
CA ALA A 442 9.08 -22.02 -13.62
C ALA A 442 10.20 -23.01 -14.00
N GLU A 443 10.27 -23.37 -15.28
CA GLU A 443 11.19 -24.36 -15.84
C GLU A 443 12.20 -23.75 -16.82
N GLU A 444 11.86 -22.62 -17.42
CA GLU A 444 12.64 -21.87 -18.41
C GLU A 444 13.27 -20.59 -17.86
N HIS A 445 13.10 -20.34 -16.56
CA HIS A 445 13.74 -19.20 -15.90
C HIS A 445 15.27 -19.18 -16.04
N GLN A 446 15.80 -17.97 -16.06
CA GLN A 446 17.22 -17.70 -15.80
C GLN A 446 17.39 -17.04 -14.43
N ALA A 447 18.59 -17.10 -13.87
CA ALA A 447 18.89 -16.58 -12.54
C ALA A 447 20.26 -15.91 -12.48
N ILE A 448 20.43 -15.09 -11.44
CA ILE A 448 21.74 -14.65 -10.97
C ILE A 448 21.90 -14.99 -9.49
N LYS A 449 23.14 -15.14 -9.03
CA LYS A 449 23.44 -15.09 -7.59
C LYS A 449 23.13 -13.69 -7.08
N CYS A 450 22.24 -13.59 -6.10
CA CYS A 450 21.81 -12.33 -5.51
C CYS A 450 21.15 -12.61 -4.17
N ALA A 451 21.62 -11.94 -3.13
CA ALA A 451 21.06 -12.07 -1.79
C ALA A 451 19.81 -11.20 -1.59
N PHE A 452 19.04 -10.88 -2.64
CA PHE A 452 17.76 -10.21 -2.44
C PHE A 452 16.81 -11.14 -1.70
N THR A 453 16.13 -10.59 -0.69
CA THR A 453 15.00 -11.26 -0.07
C THR A 453 13.72 -10.93 -0.83
N PRO A 454 12.63 -11.67 -0.57
CA PRO A 454 11.34 -11.37 -1.19
C PRO A 454 10.89 -9.91 -1.09
N GLY A 455 10.13 -9.47 -2.10
CA GLY A 455 9.66 -8.10 -2.32
C GLY A 455 10.38 -7.34 -3.44
N ALA A 456 11.43 -7.92 -4.04
CA ALA A 456 12.07 -7.36 -5.22
C ALA A 456 11.31 -7.66 -6.53
N SER A 457 10.23 -8.46 -6.49
CA SER A 457 9.46 -8.90 -7.66
C SER A 457 9.04 -7.75 -8.58
N GLY A 458 9.08 -7.98 -9.88
CA GLY A 458 8.90 -6.98 -10.94
C GLY A 458 10.09 -6.05 -11.19
N GLY A 459 11.13 -6.12 -10.37
CA GLY A 459 12.37 -5.35 -10.55
C GLY A 459 13.11 -5.75 -11.83
N PRO A 460 13.69 -4.82 -12.61
CA PRO A 460 14.24 -5.16 -13.93
C PRO A 460 15.59 -5.86 -13.86
N PHE A 461 15.82 -6.83 -14.74
CA PHE A 461 17.15 -7.32 -15.11
C PHE A 461 17.65 -6.51 -16.31
N LEU A 462 18.70 -5.70 -16.11
CA LEU A 462 19.25 -4.81 -17.11
C LEU A 462 20.59 -5.31 -17.65
N LEU A 463 20.60 -5.70 -18.92
CA LEU A 463 21.80 -5.94 -19.71
C LEU A 463 22.50 -4.62 -20.06
N GLN A 464 23.83 -4.66 -20.14
CA GLN A 464 24.66 -3.54 -20.56
C GLN A 464 24.33 -2.21 -19.82
N TYR A 465 24.00 -2.32 -18.53
CA TYR A 465 23.65 -1.16 -17.73
C TYR A 465 24.80 -0.16 -17.68
N LYS A 466 24.55 1.06 -18.18
CA LYS A 466 25.49 2.17 -18.19
C LYS A 466 25.23 3.04 -16.97
N ASN A 467 26.08 2.93 -15.95
CA ASN A 467 25.98 3.73 -14.72
C ASN A 467 25.90 5.24 -14.94
N SER A 468 26.57 5.76 -15.97
CA SER A 468 26.53 7.18 -16.31
C SER A 468 25.17 7.65 -16.82
N LYS A 469 24.51 6.81 -17.62
CA LYS A 469 23.21 7.09 -18.25
C LYS A 469 22.02 6.48 -17.50
N ARG A 470 22.30 5.73 -16.44
CA ARG A 470 21.30 4.99 -15.65
C ARG A 470 20.35 4.13 -16.50
N THR A 471 20.83 3.66 -17.66
CA THR A 471 20.04 2.92 -18.64
C THR A 471 20.77 1.65 -19.06
N GLY A 472 20.01 0.60 -19.36
CA GLY A 472 20.43 -0.62 -20.01
C GLY A 472 19.29 -1.18 -20.86
N TYR A 473 19.31 -2.48 -21.10
CA TYR A 473 18.28 -3.20 -21.84
C TYR A 473 17.59 -4.19 -20.91
N LEU A 474 16.28 -4.05 -20.76
CA LEU A 474 15.45 -4.98 -20.00
C LEU A 474 15.51 -6.37 -20.65
N ASN A 475 15.93 -7.36 -19.86
CA ASN A 475 16.14 -8.74 -20.27
C ASN A 475 15.49 -9.72 -19.29
N GLY A 476 14.45 -9.26 -18.60
CA GLY A 476 13.83 -9.98 -17.51
C GLY A 476 13.28 -9.06 -16.42
N VAL A 477 12.43 -9.61 -15.58
CA VAL A 477 11.92 -9.02 -14.34
C VAL A 477 12.09 -10.03 -13.22
N VAL A 478 12.41 -9.58 -12.01
CA VAL A 478 12.46 -10.46 -10.84
C VAL A 478 11.11 -11.14 -10.71
N SER A 479 11.10 -12.46 -10.82
CA SER A 479 9.94 -13.29 -10.53
C SER A 479 10.17 -13.89 -9.14
N LEU A 480 10.90 -15.00 -9.03
CA LEU A 480 11.08 -15.70 -7.76
C LEU A 480 12.39 -15.31 -7.04
N THR A 481 12.38 -15.38 -5.71
CA THR A 481 13.58 -15.38 -4.87
C THR A 481 13.77 -16.76 -4.24
N ILE A 482 14.94 -17.38 -4.42
CA ILE A 482 15.16 -18.80 -4.11
C ILE A 482 16.33 -18.96 -3.14
N ASP A 483 16.15 -19.84 -2.15
CA ASP A 483 17.22 -20.51 -1.41
C ASP A 483 17.63 -21.77 -2.18
N SER A 484 18.79 -21.70 -2.85
CA SER A 484 19.21 -22.73 -3.82
C SER A 484 20.11 -23.82 -3.26
N ASP A 485 20.57 -23.66 -2.02
CA ASP A 485 21.43 -24.61 -1.32
C ASP A 485 20.86 -25.06 0.04
N ASP A 486 19.63 -24.67 0.36
CA ASP A 486 18.85 -25.11 1.53
C ASP A 486 19.52 -24.69 2.85
N ASN A 487 20.24 -23.56 2.83
CA ASN A 487 20.94 -23.00 3.99
C ASN A 487 20.08 -22.00 4.79
N LYS A 488 18.79 -21.89 4.45
CA LYS A 488 17.80 -20.94 4.98
C LYS A 488 18.06 -19.48 4.61
N ARG A 489 18.85 -19.23 3.57
CA ARG A 489 19.10 -17.89 3.04
C ARG A 489 18.91 -17.86 1.53
N TYR A 490 17.95 -17.04 1.10
CA TYR A 490 17.83 -16.65 -0.30
C TYR A 490 19.17 -16.17 -0.86
N ASP A 491 19.61 -16.82 -1.93
CA ASP A 491 20.90 -16.60 -2.56
C ASP A 491 20.78 -16.37 -4.08
N ARG A 492 19.56 -16.47 -4.62
CA ARG A 492 19.24 -16.25 -6.02
C ARG A 492 17.95 -15.49 -6.23
N VAL A 493 17.93 -14.75 -7.33
CA VAL A 493 16.69 -14.26 -7.93
C VAL A 493 16.59 -14.79 -9.34
N THR A 494 15.36 -15.15 -9.74
CA THR A 494 15.05 -15.67 -11.07
C THR A 494 14.24 -14.67 -11.87
N THR A 495 14.21 -14.89 -13.17
CA THR A 495 13.39 -14.15 -14.12
C THR A 495 12.95 -15.08 -15.23
N PRO A 496 11.73 -14.91 -15.77
CA PRO A 496 11.35 -15.40 -17.08
C PRO A 496 12.43 -15.13 -18.13
N TYR A 497 12.58 -16.07 -19.07
CA TYR A 497 13.42 -15.85 -20.24
C TYR A 497 12.65 -15.03 -21.28
N PHE A 498 13.17 -13.84 -21.62
CA PHE A 498 12.52 -12.98 -22.60
C PHE A 498 12.81 -13.46 -24.03
N ASN A 499 11.84 -14.15 -24.62
CA ASN A 499 11.88 -14.71 -25.97
C ASN A 499 11.12 -13.81 -26.99
N GLY A 500 10.84 -14.34 -28.17
CA GLY A 500 10.05 -13.71 -29.21
C GLY A 500 8.60 -13.42 -28.80
N ASP A 501 7.97 -14.29 -27.99
CA ASP A 501 6.62 -14.07 -27.46
C ASP A 501 6.58 -12.86 -26.53
N THR A 502 7.56 -12.76 -25.61
CA THR A 502 7.72 -11.57 -24.77
C THR A 502 7.90 -10.32 -25.62
N TYR A 503 8.70 -10.38 -26.68
CA TYR A 503 8.88 -9.26 -27.60
C TYR A 503 7.59 -8.90 -28.32
N GLY A 504 6.77 -9.88 -28.70
CA GLY A 504 5.43 -9.68 -29.25
C GLY A 504 4.53 -8.87 -28.32
N ILE A 505 4.44 -9.27 -27.05
CA ILE A 505 3.65 -8.58 -26.02
C ILE A 505 4.20 -7.17 -25.76
N TYR A 506 5.53 -7.02 -25.62
CA TYR A 506 6.18 -5.72 -25.48
C TYR A 506 5.86 -4.82 -26.68
N LYS A 507 5.98 -5.33 -27.91
CA LYS A 507 5.74 -4.57 -29.15
C LYS A 507 4.29 -4.12 -29.24
N HIS A 508 3.33 -4.98 -28.88
CA HIS A 508 1.92 -4.60 -28.76
C HIS A 508 1.75 -3.45 -27.76
N ALA A 509 2.17 -3.65 -26.51
CA ALA A 509 1.99 -2.69 -25.43
C ALA A 509 2.71 -1.35 -25.68
N ALA A 510 3.92 -1.37 -26.25
CA ALA A 510 4.72 -0.19 -26.57
C ALA A 510 4.07 0.72 -27.62
N ASN A 511 3.10 0.21 -28.38
CA ASN A 511 2.34 0.94 -29.38
C ASN A 511 0.92 1.32 -28.93
N LEU A 512 0.59 1.18 -27.64
CA LEU A 512 -0.72 1.57 -27.11
C LEU A 512 -0.71 2.98 -26.50
N TRP A 513 -1.56 3.84 -27.04
CA TRP A 513 -1.83 5.16 -26.46
C TRP A 513 -2.92 5.04 -25.38
N THR A 514 -2.69 5.70 -24.25
CA THR A 514 -3.63 5.70 -23.11
C THR A 514 -4.59 6.88 -23.11
N GLY A 515 -4.52 7.79 -24.08
CA GLY A 515 -5.35 8.98 -24.10
C GLY A 515 -4.83 10.09 -23.17
N LYS A 516 -5.61 11.15 -23.03
CA LYS A 516 -5.31 12.26 -22.10
C LYS A 516 -6.12 12.08 -20.81
N LEU A 517 -5.57 12.59 -19.71
CA LEU A 517 -6.35 12.79 -18.50
C LEU A 517 -7.41 13.87 -18.74
N PRO A 518 -8.65 13.69 -18.27
CA PRO A 518 -9.65 14.74 -18.29
C PRO A 518 -9.17 15.98 -17.50
N ALA A 519 -9.65 17.15 -17.94
CA ALA A 519 -9.29 18.45 -17.36
C ALA A 519 -9.52 18.50 -15.84
#